data_AF-D5UWM2-F1
#
_entry.id   AF-D5UWM2-F1
#
_cell.length_a   1.000
_cell.length_b   1.000
_cell.length_c   1.000
_cell.angle_alpha   90.00
_cell.angle_beta   90.00
_cell.angle_gamma   90.00
#
_symmetry.space_group_name_H-M   'P 1'
#
loop_
_entity.id
_entity.type
_entity.pdbx_description
1 polymer ?
#
loop_
_entity_poly.entity_id
_entity_poly.type
_entity_poly.pdbx_seq_one_letter_code
_entity_poly.pdbx_strand_id
1 'polypeptide(L)'
;MANSDNPSAGPAPAPFAVVLRGYDREQVSEQFHRYQAELRVLASDRDAASAHARELTDLLDEAQDEIDNLRREVDRLSVPPTTAEGMSDRIARMMRLASDEASEIRAAAANEAAEVRSLARQEAEATRREADRIRSDMTNRRQAMEDEHKETMQRAADEAARIIAEAKAEAAKLQRTAEENRERVQNDFDLAMSMRRDKAIRTITELEDASKNEARERVDSANERAEQTLNTANATAQQKLDETNTRISSQVANARRITEDMQALRSSILDQLETVRRQLSLVPEALAAGSGEAEVVDKHVEPAAFTPARPQLAAHVSDARPTASERADKILGADDFAAPDPATASAD
;
A
#
# COMPACT_ATOMS: atom_id res chain seq x y z
N MET A 1 91.41 -71.56 -37.42
CA MET A 1 91.29 -71.29 -35.97
C MET A 1 90.82 -72.59 -35.35
N ALA A 2 91.71 -73.33 -34.69
CA ALA A 2 91.86 -73.33 -33.22
C ALA A 2 90.54 -73.74 -32.55
N ASN A 3 90.46 -74.70 -31.64
CA ASN A 3 91.47 -75.32 -30.81
C ASN A 3 90.83 -76.59 -30.21
N SER A 4 91.70 -77.57 -29.95
CA SER A 4 91.71 -78.47 -28.78
C SER A 4 90.53 -78.40 -27.81
N ASP A 5 89.91 -79.55 -27.55
CA ASP A 5 89.99 -80.18 -26.22
C ASP A 5 89.37 -81.59 -26.30
N ASN A 6 90.25 -82.58 -26.31
CA ASN A 6 89.91 -83.98 -26.09
C ASN A 6 90.02 -84.22 -24.58
N PRO A 7 88.92 -84.24 -23.80
CA PRO A 7 88.99 -84.68 -22.42
C PRO A 7 89.33 -86.16 -22.40
N SER A 8 90.26 -86.54 -21.54
CA SER A 8 90.71 -87.92 -21.33
C SER A 8 89.51 -88.86 -21.10
N ALA A 9 89.14 -89.60 -22.14
CA ALA A 9 88.26 -90.75 -21.98
C ALA A 9 89.10 -91.84 -21.30
N GLY A 10 88.74 -92.18 -20.05
CA GLY A 10 89.07 -93.49 -19.48
C GLY A 10 88.63 -94.61 -20.45
N PRO A 11 89.01 -95.88 -20.21
CA PRO A 11 88.67 -96.97 -21.13
C PRO A 11 87.19 -96.87 -21.47
N ALA A 12 86.88 -96.54 -22.74
CA ALA A 12 85.51 -96.47 -23.21
C ALA A 12 84.87 -97.79 -22.77
N PRO A 13 83.72 -97.76 -22.06
CA PRO A 13 83.11 -98.99 -21.60
C PRO A 13 83.02 -99.92 -22.81
N ALA A 14 83.53 -101.15 -22.68
CA ALA A 14 83.49 -102.09 -23.79
C ALA A 14 82.06 -102.09 -24.35
N PRO A 15 81.87 -102.05 -25.69
CA PRO A 15 80.54 -101.83 -26.29
C PRO A 15 79.52 -102.91 -25.89
N PHE A 16 80.04 -103.99 -25.31
CA PHE A 16 79.29 -105.09 -24.74
C PHE A 16 79.86 -105.41 -23.35
N ALA A 17 78.97 -105.79 -22.43
CA ALA A 17 79.31 -106.35 -21.14
C ALA A 17 80.08 -107.65 -21.32
N VAL A 18 81.09 -107.87 -20.49
CA VAL A 18 81.95 -109.07 -20.52
C VAL A 18 81.50 -110.03 -19.43
N VAL A 19 81.11 -111.23 -19.82
CA VAL A 19 80.71 -112.34 -18.92
C VAL A 19 81.86 -113.36 -18.87
N LEU A 20 81.89 -114.25 -17.87
CA LEU A 20 82.97 -115.25 -17.75
C LEU A 20 83.09 -116.04 -19.06
N ARG A 21 84.19 -115.78 -19.79
CA ARG A 21 84.53 -116.36 -21.11
C ARG A 21 83.91 -115.69 -22.36
N GLY A 22 83.64 -114.38 -22.35
CA GLY A 22 83.43 -113.59 -23.59
C GLY A 22 82.50 -112.38 -23.45
N TYR A 23 82.17 -111.74 -24.58
CA TYR A 23 81.11 -110.74 -24.62
C TYR A 23 79.74 -111.38 -24.47
N ASP A 24 78.80 -110.65 -23.85
CA ASP A 24 77.41 -111.07 -23.78
C ASP A 24 76.83 -111.26 -25.18
N ARG A 25 76.51 -112.51 -25.51
CA ARG A 25 75.99 -112.89 -26.83
C ARG A 25 74.63 -112.24 -27.09
N GLU A 26 73.82 -112.06 -26.06
CA GLU A 26 72.50 -111.44 -26.17
C GLU A 26 72.67 -109.97 -26.55
N GLN A 27 73.51 -109.23 -25.83
CA GLN A 27 73.80 -107.83 -26.11
C GLN A 27 74.45 -107.58 -27.48
N VAL A 28 75.39 -108.44 -27.89
CA VAL A 28 76.00 -108.36 -29.24
C VAL A 28 74.95 -108.62 -30.32
N SER A 29 74.09 -109.62 -30.13
CA SER A 29 73.02 -109.93 -31.09
C SER A 29 72.02 -108.79 -31.22
N GLU A 30 71.61 -108.19 -30.09
CA GLU A 30 70.73 -107.02 -30.06
C GLU A 30 71.35 -105.83 -30.80
N GLN A 31 72.65 -105.58 -30.61
CA GLN A 31 73.38 -104.53 -31.31
C GLN A 31 73.45 -104.77 -32.82
N PHE A 32 73.73 -106.00 -33.25
CA PHE A 32 73.74 -106.35 -34.67
C PHE A 32 72.35 -106.21 -35.30
N HIS A 33 71.29 -106.59 -34.58
CA HIS A 33 69.92 -106.41 -35.05
C HIS A 33 69.56 -104.92 -35.16
N ARG A 34 70.01 -104.10 -34.20
CA ARG A 34 69.90 -102.64 -34.27
C ARG A 34 70.64 -102.06 -35.48
N TYR A 35 71.90 -102.41 -35.71
CA TYR A 35 72.65 -101.91 -36.88
C TYR A 35 72.05 -102.40 -38.21
N GLN A 36 71.56 -103.63 -38.27
CA GLN A 36 70.85 -104.12 -39.46
C GLN A 36 69.54 -103.37 -39.69
N ALA A 37 68.81 -102.99 -38.63
CA ALA A 37 67.64 -102.12 -38.72
C ALA A 37 68.02 -100.72 -39.21
N GLU A 38 69.05 -100.10 -38.64
CA GLU A 38 69.57 -98.79 -39.04
C GLU A 38 70.04 -98.78 -40.51
N LEU A 39 70.76 -99.82 -40.97
CA LEU A 39 71.17 -99.94 -42.37
C LEU A 39 69.99 -100.10 -43.33
N ARG A 40 68.92 -100.80 -42.91
CA ARG A 40 67.69 -100.88 -43.71
C ARG A 40 66.98 -99.54 -43.81
N VAL A 41 66.92 -98.79 -42.71
CA VAL A 41 66.38 -97.42 -42.71
C VAL A 41 67.22 -96.52 -43.61
N LEU A 42 68.55 -96.54 -43.49
CA LEU A 42 69.43 -95.73 -44.32
C LEU A 42 69.35 -96.10 -45.81
N ALA A 43 69.23 -97.40 -46.13
CA ALA A 43 69.02 -97.84 -47.51
C ALA A 43 67.67 -97.34 -48.05
N SER A 44 66.61 -97.42 -47.26
CA SER A 44 65.30 -96.87 -47.59
C SER A 44 65.35 -95.35 -47.80
N ASP A 45 66.04 -94.62 -46.93
CA ASP A 45 66.19 -93.17 -47.03
C ASP A 45 67.02 -92.78 -48.25
N ARG A 46 68.09 -93.52 -48.58
CA ARG A 46 68.87 -93.32 -49.79
C ARG A 46 68.04 -93.57 -51.05
N ASP A 47 67.25 -94.63 -51.05
CA ASP A 47 66.42 -94.99 -52.20
C ASP A 47 65.30 -93.97 -52.39
N ALA A 48 64.70 -93.47 -51.30
CA ALA A 48 63.75 -92.35 -51.32
C ALA A 48 64.40 -91.05 -51.83
N ALA A 49 65.59 -90.70 -51.32
CA ALA A 49 66.33 -89.53 -51.80
C ALA A 49 66.71 -89.64 -53.28
N SER A 50 67.06 -90.85 -53.74
CA SER A 50 67.39 -91.12 -55.15
C SER A 50 66.15 -91.03 -56.04
N ALA A 51 64.99 -91.45 -55.55
CA ALA A 51 63.71 -91.28 -56.25
C ALA A 51 63.36 -89.78 -56.37
N HIS A 52 63.46 -89.02 -55.28
CA HIS A 52 63.24 -87.57 -55.30
C HIS A 52 64.22 -86.83 -56.20
N ALA A 53 65.49 -87.24 -56.25
CA ALA A 53 66.46 -86.65 -57.17
C ALA A 53 66.07 -86.87 -58.63
N ARG A 54 65.50 -88.05 -58.97
CA ARG A 54 65.00 -88.34 -60.33
C ARG A 54 63.76 -87.50 -60.66
N GLU A 55 62.78 -87.44 -59.75
CA GLU A 55 61.58 -86.60 -59.92
C GLU A 55 61.93 -85.13 -60.15
N LEU A 56 62.89 -84.60 -59.39
CA LEU A 56 63.37 -83.23 -59.57
C LEU A 56 64.11 -83.03 -60.90
N THR A 57 64.79 -84.06 -61.41
CA THR A 57 65.44 -84.00 -62.72
C THR A 57 64.39 -83.97 -63.83
N ASP A 58 63.36 -84.82 -63.75
CA ASP A 58 62.26 -84.84 -64.72
C ASP A 58 61.50 -83.50 -64.75
N LEU A 59 61.23 -82.90 -63.57
CA LEU A 59 60.61 -81.58 -63.48
C LEU A 59 61.50 -80.45 -64.05
N LEU A 60 62.82 -80.57 -63.88
CA LEU A 60 63.76 -79.61 -64.43
C LEU A 60 63.79 -79.69 -65.95
N ASP A 61 63.81 -80.90 -66.51
CA ASP A 61 63.80 -81.12 -67.96
C ASP A 61 62.50 -80.59 -68.58
N GLU A 62 61.33 -80.86 -67.97
CA GLU A 62 60.04 -80.31 -68.42
C GLU A 62 60.03 -78.76 -68.39
N ALA A 63 60.52 -78.16 -67.30
CA ALA A 63 60.61 -76.71 -67.19
C ALA A 63 61.59 -76.11 -68.21
N GLN A 64 62.69 -76.81 -68.53
CA GLN A 64 63.64 -76.39 -69.56
C GLN A 64 63.01 -76.44 -70.95
N ASP A 65 62.27 -77.50 -71.28
CA ASP A 65 61.54 -77.64 -72.53
C ASP A 65 60.45 -76.54 -72.68
N GLU A 66 59.73 -76.24 -71.59
CA GLU A 66 58.76 -75.14 -71.56
C GLU A 66 59.44 -73.78 -71.80
N ILE A 67 60.55 -73.50 -71.11
CA ILE A 67 61.33 -72.27 -71.31
C ILE A 67 61.83 -72.15 -72.75
N ASP A 68 62.33 -73.22 -73.34
CA ASP A 68 62.81 -73.20 -74.72
C ASP A 68 61.68 -73.01 -75.72
N ASN A 69 60.51 -73.59 -75.48
CA ASN A 69 59.32 -73.34 -76.28
C ASN A 69 58.86 -71.88 -76.18
N LEU A 70 58.81 -71.31 -74.96
CA LEU A 70 58.50 -69.90 -74.74
C LEU A 70 59.53 -68.97 -75.39
N ARG A 71 60.83 -69.31 -75.33
CA ARG A 71 61.90 -68.54 -76.01
C ARG A 71 61.72 -68.53 -77.52
N ARG A 72 61.44 -69.69 -78.14
CA ARG A 72 61.16 -69.76 -79.58
C ARG A 72 59.94 -68.95 -79.97
N GLU A 73 58.90 -68.95 -79.13
CA GLU A 73 57.71 -68.11 -79.35
C GLU A 73 58.03 -66.61 -79.24
N VAL A 74 58.79 -66.20 -78.22
CA VAL A 74 59.24 -64.82 -78.05
C VAL A 74 60.11 -64.36 -79.22
N ASP A 75 61.06 -65.17 -79.67
CA ASP A 75 61.91 -64.86 -80.83
C ASP A 75 61.05 -64.67 -82.10
N ARG A 76 60.05 -65.52 -82.29
CA ARG A 76 59.07 -65.41 -83.39
C ARG A 76 58.24 -64.13 -83.31
N LEU A 77 57.96 -63.65 -82.10
CA LEU A 77 57.19 -62.41 -81.83
C LEU A 77 58.05 -61.13 -81.90
N SER A 78 59.36 -61.25 -81.66
CA SER A 78 60.30 -60.13 -81.62
C SER A 78 60.70 -59.65 -83.01
N VAL A 79 60.63 -60.53 -84.02
CA VAL A 79 60.85 -60.19 -85.43
C VAL A 79 59.58 -59.54 -86.00
N PRO A 80 59.67 -58.42 -86.75
CA PRO A 80 58.52 -57.80 -87.41
C PRO A 80 57.78 -58.83 -88.28
N PRO A 81 56.45 -59.01 -88.14
CA PRO A 81 55.73 -60.03 -88.89
C PRO A 81 55.78 -59.71 -90.38
N THR A 82 56.44 -60.57 -91.15
CA THR A 82 56.54 -60.46 -92.61
C THR A 82 55.45 -61.28 -93.33
N THR A 83 54.62 -62.02 -92.58
CA THR A 83 53.52 -62.85 -93.08
C THR A 83 52.16 -62.34 -92.60
N ALA A 84 51.12 -62.48 -93.42
CA ALA A 84 49.76 -62.04 -93.09
C ALA A 84 49.21 -62.74 -91.84
N GLU A 85 49.52 -64.03 -91.66
CA GLU A 85 49.09 -64.86 -90.53
C GLU A 85 49.65 -64.36 -89.19
N GLY A 86 50.94 -63.97 -89.15
CA GLY A 86 51.58 -63.39 -87.97
C GLY A 86 51.06 -62.00 -87.59
N MET A 87 50.58 -61.22 -88.58
CA MET A 87 49.90 -59.95 -88.33
C MET A 87 48.52 -60.17 -87.67
N SER A 88 47.74 -61.16 -88.14
CA SER A 88 46.45 -61.53 -87.53
C SER A 88 46.58 -62.08 -86.10
N ASP A 89 47.58 -62.91 -85.82
CA ASP A 89 47.84 -63.42 -84.47
C ASP A 89 48.23 -62.32 -83.47
N ARG A 90 49.02 -61.33 -83.92
CA ARG A 90 49.36 -60.17 -83.11
C ARG A 90 48.14 -59.30 -82.83
N ILE A 91 47.28 -59.08 -83.82
CA ILE A 91 46.03 -58.33 -83.65
C ILE A 91 45.09 -59.06 -82.67
N ALA A 92 44.95 -60.39 -82.79
CA ALA A 92 44.13 -61.18 -81.87
C ALA A 92 44.63 -61.07 -80.42
N ARG A 93 45.96 -61.10 -80.21
CA ARG A 93 46.57 -60.89 -78.88
C ARG A 93 46.41 -59.46 -78.37
N MET A 94 46.62 -58.45 -79.21
CA MET A 94 46.36 -57.04 -78.84
C MET A 94 44.89 -56.82 -78.48
N MET A 95 43.95 -57.41 -79.19
CA MET A 95 42.52 -57.33 -78.88
C MET A 95 42.19 -58.03 -77.56
N ARG A 96 42.83 -59.16 -77.26
CA ARG A 96 42.69 -59.85 -75.98
C ARG A 96 43.23 -59.00 -74.84
N LEU A 97 44.45 -58.48 -74.97
CA LEU A 97 45.05 -57.58 -73.99
C LEU A 97 44.21 -56.33 -73.76
N ALA A 98 43.70 -55.70 -74.82
CA ALA A 98 42.83 -54.53 -74.71
C ALA A 98 41.48 -54.88 -74.04
N SER A 99 40.94 -56.08 -74.27
CA SER A 99 39.73 -56.56 -73.60
C SER A 99 39.95 -56.83 -72.12
N ASP A 100 41.12 -57.39 -71.77
CA ASP A 100 41.52 -57.65 -70.38
C ASP A 100 41.74 -56.31 -69.65
N GLU A 101 42.49 -55.38 -70.24
CA GLU A 101 42.70 -54.03 -69.72
C GLU A 101 41.38 -53.25 -69.56
N ALA A 102 40.47 -53.33 -70.55
CA ALA A 102 39.15 -52.71 -70.44
C ALA A 102 38.31 -53.35 -69.32
N SER A 103 38.49 -54.64 -69.05
CA SER A 103 37.79 -55.33 -67.96
C SER A 103 38.37 -54.96 -66.59
N GLU A 104 39.69 -54.81 -66.50
CA GLU A 104 40.36 -54.28 -65.31
C GLU A 104 39.94 -52.83 -65.01
N ILE A 105 39.94 -51.95 -66.01
CA ILE A 105 39.47 -50.56 -65.86
C ILE A 105 38.02 -50.52 -65.39
N ARG A 106 37.14 -51.34 -65.96
CA ARG A 106 35.73 -51.44 -65.52
C ARG A 106 35.61 -51.95 -64.09
N ALA A 107 36.39 -52.96 -63.71
CA ALA A 107 36.39 -53.50 -62.35
C ALA A 107 36.89 -52.45 -61.34
N ALA A 108 37.98 -51.76 -61.65
CA ALA A 108 38.53 -50.68 -60.84
C ALA A 108 37.51 -49.54 -60.66
N ALA A 109 36.89 -49.07 -61.76
CA ALA A 109 35.88 -48.02 -61.72
C ALA A 109 34.62 -48.45 -60.93
N ALA A 110 34.21 -49.72 -61.03
CA ALA A 110 33.08 -50.26 -60.27
C ALA A 110 33.37 -50.31 -58.76
N ASN A 111 34.60 -50.68 -58.39
CA ASN A 111 35.06 -50.71 -57.00
C ASN A 111 35.15 -49.29 -56.43
N GLU A 112 35.79 -48.37 -57.13
CA GLU A 112 35.85 -46.96 -56.73
C GLU A 112 34.45 -46.35 -56.57
N ALA A 113 33.55 -46.61 -57.52
CA ALA A 113 32.16 -46.15 -57.41
C ALA A 113 31.42 -46.79 -56.23
N ALA A 114 31.72 -48.03 -55.86
CA ALA A 114 31.15 -48.68 -54.68
C ALA A 114 31.68 -48.06 -53.38
N GLU A 115 32.99 -47.77 -53.32
CA GLU A 115 33.63 -47.10 -52.18
C GLU A 115 33.07 -45.68 -51.99
N VAL A 116 33.03 -44.87 -53.05
CA VAL A 116 32.46 -43.51 -52.99
C VAL A 116 31.01 -43.53 -52.53
N ARG A 117 30.20 -44.48 -53.05
CA ARG A 117 28.80 -44.63 -52.59
C ARG A 117 28.71 -45.07 -51.14
N SER A 118 29.61 -45.93 -50.68
CA SER A 118 29.66 -46.38 -49.28
C SER A 118 29.99 -45.20 -48.36
N LEU A 119 31.03 -44.43 -48.69
CA LEU A 119 31.45 -43.24 -47.93
C LEU A 119 30.32 -42.20 -47.89
N ALA A 120 29.72 -41.88 -49.04
CA ALA A 120 28.62 -40.91 -49.11
C ALA A 120 27.40 -41.35 -48.27
N ARG A 121 27.11 -42.66 -48.20
CA ARG A 121 26.05 -43.19 -47.33
C ARG A 121 26.41 -43.04 -45.85
N GLN A 122 27.64 -43.35 -45.47
CA GLN A 122 28.11 -43.22 -44.09
C GLN A 122 28.08 -41.75 -43.63
N GLU A 123 28.53 -40.82 -44.47
CA GLU A 123 28.48 -39.38 -44.18
C GLU A 123 27.04 -38.87 -44.08
N ALA A 124 26.16 -39.30 -44.98
CA ALA A 124 24.73 -38.95 -44.92
C ALA A 124 24.07 -39.48 -43.64
N GLU A 125 24.40 -40.71 -43.22
CA GLU A 125 23.91 -41.26 -41.95
C GLU A 125 24.48 -40.52 -40.73
N ALA A 126 25.77 -40.19 -40.73
CA ALA A 126 26.39 -39.42 -39.66
C ALA A 126 25.73 -38.04 -39.51
N THR A 127 25.53 -37.35 -40.63
CA THR A 127 24.85 -36.04 -40.68
C THR A 127 23.41 -36.14 -40.17
N ARG A 128 22.67 -37.19 -40.55
CA ARG A 128 21.30 -37.42 -40.05
C ARG A 128 21.28 -37.66 -38.55
N ARG A 129 22.19 -38.50 -38.03
CA ARG A 129 22.29 -38.78 -36.59
C ARG A 129 22.64 -37.52 -35.81
N GLU A 130 23.52 -36.68 -36.32
CA GLU A 130 23.86 -35.40 -35.70
C GLU A 130 22.68 -34.42 -35.71
N ALA A 131 22.00 -34.27 -36.84
CA ALA A 131 20.80 -33.45 -36.94
C ALA A 131 19.70 -33.91 -35.98
N ASP A 132 19.48 -35.22 -35.84
CA ASP A 132 18.50 -35.78 -34.91
C ASP A 132 18.89 -35.55 -33.45
N ARG A 133 20.18 -35.68 -33.11
CA ARG A 133 20.70 -35.34 -31.78
C ARG A 133 20.45 -33.86 -31.46
N ILE A 134 20.85 -32.95 -32.34
CA ILE A 134 20.67 -31.51 -32.16
C ILE A 134 19.17 -31.18 -31.99
N ARG A 135 18.31 -31.78 -32.82
CA ARG A 135 16.85 -31.57 -32.73
C ARG A 135 16.30 -32.06 -31.39
N SER A 136 16.74 -33.22 -30.91
CA SER A 136 16.32 -33.76 -29.62
C SER A 136 16.81 -32.90 -28.45
N ASP A 137 18.04 -32.42 -28.50
CA ASP A 137 18.61 -31.53 -27.47
C ASP A 137 17.88 -30.19 -27.42
N MET A 138 17.61 -29.58 -28.58
CA MET A 138 16.83 -28.34 -28.66
C MET A 138 15.39 -28.53 -28.14
N THR A 139 14.78 -29.68 -28.41
CA THR A 139 13.44 -30.00 -27.91
C THR A 139 13.45 -30.16 -26.38
N ASN A 140 14.42 -30.90 -25.85
CA ASN A 140 14.60 -31.08 -24.40
C ASN A 140 14.87 -29.75 -23.70
N ARG A 141 15.75 -28.92 -24.26
CA ARG A 141 16.08 -27.60 -23.72
C ARG A 141 14.88 -26.67 -23.74
N ARG A 142 14.09 -26.68 -24.82
CA ARG A 142 12.84 -25.92 -24.89
C ARG A 142 11.86 -26.37 -23.81
N GLN A 143 11.70 -27.68 -23.63
CA GLN A 143 10.77 -28.21 -22.62
C GLN A 143 11.23 -27.89 -21.20
N ALA A 144 12.53 -28.02 -20.90
CA ALA A 144 13.10 -27.61 -19.62
C ALA A 144 12.86 -26.12 -19.34
N MET A 145 13.10 -25.24 -20.33
CA MET A 145 12.82 -23.80 -20.18
C MET A 145 11.32 -23.52 -19.99
N GLU A 146 10.43 -24.22 -20.69
CA GLU A 146 8.98 -24.07 -20.53
C GLU A 146 8.52 -24.51 -19.13
N ASP A 147 9.10 -25.59 -18.59
CA ASP A 147 8.76 -26.11 -17.27
C ASP A 147 9.32 -25.20 -16.15
N GLU A 148 10.58 -24.75 -16.26
CA GLU A 148 11.15 -23.74 -15.37
C GLU A 148 10.35 -22.43 -15.40
N HIS A 149 9.92 -22.00 -16.59
CA HIS A 149 9.10 -20.80 -16.74
C HIS A 149 7.73 -20.97 -16.07
N LYS A 150 7.06 -22.11 -16.27
CA LYS A 150 5.79 -22.40 -15.59
C LYS A 150 5.97 -22.41 -14.07
N GLU A 151 7.02 -23.04 -13.57
CA GLU A 151 7.28 -23.13 -12.13
C GLU A 151 7.56 -21.75 -11.53
N THR A 152 8.40 -20.94 -12.20
CA THR A 152 8.68 -19.56 -11.75
C THR A 152 7.45 -18.68 -11.78
N MET A 153 6.61 -18.78 -12.82
CA MET A 153 5.35 -18.06 -12.92
C MET A 153 4.34 -18.51 -11.86
N GLN A 154 4.25 -19.81 -11.57
CA GLN A 154 3.41 -20.32 -10.49
C GLN A 154 3.88 -19.80 -9.13
N ARG A 155 5.18 -19.89 -8.83
CA ARG A 155 5.76 -19.34 -7.59
C ARG A 155 5.47 -17.85 -7.45
N ALA A 156 5.65 -17.07 -8.52
CA ALA A 156 5.34 -15.64 -8.51
C ALA A 156 3.84 -15.36 -8.31
N ALA A 157 2.96 -16.16 -8.92
CA ALA A 157 1.51 -16.04 -8.74
C ALA A 157 1.08 -16.38 -7.30
N ASP A 158 1.63 -17.43 -6.71
CA ASP A 158 1.37 -17.84 -5.33
C ASP A 158 1.87 -16.79 -4.33
N GLU A 159 3.07 -16.24 -4.56
CA GLU A 159 3.63 -15.16 -3.74
C GLU A 159 2.79 -13.88 -3.86
N ALA A 160 2.41 -13.47 -5.08
CA ALA A 160 1.52 -12.33 -5.28
C ALA A 160 0.16 -12.54 -4.59
N ALA A 161 -0.42 -13.74 -4.70
CA ALA A 161 -1.68 -14.08 -4.02
C ALA A 161 -1.54 -13.98 -2.50
N ARG A 162 -0.41 -14.45 -1.94
CA ARG A 162 -0.10 -14.33 -0.51
C ARG A 162 0.02 -12.89 -0.07
N ILE A 163 0.77 -12.05 -0.79
CA ILE A 163 0.94 -10.62 -0.48
C ILE A 163 -0.41 -9.91 -0.53
N ILE A 164 -1.24 -10.17 -1.55
CA ILE A 164 -2.57 -9.57 -1.67
C ILE A 164 -3.47 -10.01 -0.52
N ALA A 165 -3.43 -11.29 -0.12
CA ALA A 165 -4.21 -11.81 0.99
C ALA A 165 -3.80 -11.16 2.33
N GLU A 166 -2.49 -11.02 2.56
CA GLU A 166 -1.93 -10.37 3.75
C GLU A 166 -2.31 -8.89 3.80
N ALA A 167 -2.09 -8.15 2.70
CA ALA A 167 -2.47 -6.74 2.60
C ALA A 167 -3.98 -6.52 2.82
N LYS A 168 -4.83 -7.39 2.29
CA LYS A 168 -6.29 -7.35 2.54
C LYS A 168 -6.63 -7.62 4.00
N ALA A 169 -5.97 -8.58 4.63
CA ALA A 169 -6.20 -8.90 6.03
C ALA A 169 -5.78 -7.74 6.95
N GLU A 170 -4.65 -7.10 6.67
CA GLU A 170 -4.18 -5.92 7.38
C GLU A 170 -5.11 -4.72 7.17
N ALA A 171 -5.52 -4.44 5.93
CA ALA A 171 -6.49 -3.38 5.62
C ALA A 171 -7.82 -3.60 6.37
N ALA A 172 -8.34 -4.83 6.39
CA ALA A 172 -9.56 -5.16 7.13
C ALA A 172 -9.38 -5.05 8.65
N LYS A 173 -8.18 -5.33 9.19
CA LYS A 173 -7.86 -5.11 10.61
C LYS A 173 -7.81 -3.63 10.93
N LEU A 174 -7.13 -2.83 10.11
CA LEU A 174 -7.03 -1.38 10.29
C LEU A 174 -8.39 -0.69 10.16
N GLN A 175 -9.23 -1.15 9.23
CA GLN A 175 -10.58 -0.64 9.08
C GLN A 175 -11.42 -0.91 10.33
N ARG A 176 -11.42 -2.14 10.84
CA ARG A 176 -12.13 -2.48 12.09
C ARG A 176 -11.65 -1.64 13.27
N THR A 177 -10.35 -1.50 13.47
CA THR A 177 -9.83 -0.69 14.58
C THR A 177 -10.13 0.80 14.40
N ALA A 178 -10.19 1.31 13.17
CA ALA A 178 -10.61 2.67 12.89
C ALA A 178 -12.11 2.88 13.18
N GLU A 179 -12.96 1.93 12.81
CA GLU A 179 -14.40 1.93 13.10
C GLU A 179 -14.65 1.89 14.61
N GLU A 180 -14.03 0.95 15.33
CA GLU A 180 -14.11 0.85 16.80
C GLU A 180 -13.67 2.16 17.49
N ASN A 181 -12.60 2.78 16.99
CA ASN A 181 -12.14 4.07 17.53
C ASN A 181 -13.11 5.21 17.22
N ARG A 182 -13.70 5.25 16.02
CA ARG A 182 -14.72 6.25 15.67
C ARG A 182 -15.94 6.11 16.56
N GLU A 183 -16.43 4.89 16.77
CA GLU A 183 -17.56 4.62 17.67
C GLU A 183 -17.24 5.01 19.10
N ARG A 184 -16.04 4.66 19.60
CA ARG A 184 -15.62 5.05 20.95
C ARG A 184 -15.57 6.57 21.11
N VAL A 185 -14.94 7.28 20.18
CA VAL A 185 -14.86 8.75 20.21
C VAL A 185 -16.24 9.39 20.11
N GLN A 186 -17.13 8.84 19.27
CA GLN A 186 -18.49 9.34 19.14
C GLN A 186 -19.29 9.15 20.43
N ASN A 187 -19.23 7.97 21.04
CA ASN A 187 -19.90 7.68 22.32
C ASN A 187 -19.36 8.58 23.46
N ASP A 188 -18.05 8.75 23.54
CA ASP A 188 -17.41 9.64 24.52
C ASP A 188 -17.85 11.10 24.31
N PHE A 189 -17.92 11.55 23.06
CA PHE A 189 -18.39 12.89 22.70
C PHE A 189 -19.87 13.09 23.07
N ASP A 190 -20.75 12.14 22.72
CA ASP A 190 -22.17 12.23 23.01
C ASP A 190 -22.43 12.23 24.53
N LEU A 191 -21.68 11.43 25.29
CA LEU A 191 -21.71 11.46 26.75
C LEU A 191 -21.22 12.80 27.31
N ALA A 192 -20.10 13.32 26.80
CA ALA A 192 -19.58 14.62 27.25
C ALA A 192 -20.55 15.76 26.93
N MET A 193 -21.20 15.72 25.76
CA MET A 193 -22.18 16.72 25.35
C MET A 193 -23.49 16.61 26.12
N SER A 194 -23.96 15.39 26.43
CA SER A 194 -25.13 15.20 27.28
C SER A 194 -24.87 15.71 28.70
N MET A 195 -23.72 15.39 29.30
CA MET A 195 -23.31 15.93 30.60
C MET A 195 -23.21 17.45 30.60
N ARG A 196 -22.65 18.05 29.54
CA ARG A 196 -22.55 19.52 29.41
C ARG A 196 -23.93 20.14 29.24
N ARG A 197 -24.81 19.53 28.45
CA ARG A 197 -26.20 19.97 28.27
C ARG A 197 -26.98 19.91 29.58
N ASP A 198 -26.89 18.81 30.31
CA ASP A 198 -27.55 18.63 31.60
C ASP A 198 -27.05 19.66 32.62
N LYS A 199 -25.73 19.90 32.66
CA LYS A 199 -25.15 20.95 33.50
C LYS A 199 -25.66 22.34 33.12
N ALA A 200 -25.70 22.67 31.83
CA ALA A 200 -26.20 23.95 31.35
C ALA A 200 -27.68 24.14 31.70
N ILE A 201 -28.51 23.12 31.50
CA ILE A 201 -29.93 23.13 31.88
C ILE A 201 -30.07 23.37 33.38
N ARG A 202 -29.34 22.64 34.23
CA ARG A 202 -29.36 22.84 35.68
C ARG A 202 -28.98 24.27 36.07
N THR A 203 -27.93 24.83 35.50
CA THR A 203 -27.53 26.22 35.79
C THR A 203 -28.58 27.23 35.33
N ILE A 204 -29.24 26.99 34.19
CA ILE A 204 -30.33 27.87 33.72
C ILE A 204 -31.51 27.77 34.68
N THR A 205 -31.92 26.56 35.08
CA THR A 205 -33.03 26.39 36.02
C THR A 205 -32.72 27.00 37.39
N GLU A 206 -31.50 26.85 37.89
CA GLU A 206 -31.06 27.48 39.14
C GLU A 206 -31.09 29.01 39.05
N LEU A 207 -30.62 29.59 37.95
CA LEU A 207 -30.68 31.04 37.70
C LEU A 207 -32.13 31.53 37.55
N GLU A 208 -32.99 30.79 36.85
CA GLU A 208 -34.40 31.11 36.71
C GLU A 208 -35.13 31.06 38.06
N ASP A 209 -34.88 30.03 38.88
CA ASP A 209 -35.50 29.89 40.19
C ASP A 209 -34.99 30.96 41.16
N ALA A 210 -33.69 31.27 41.15
CA ALA A 210 -33.12 32.38 41.90
C ALA A 210 -33.74 33.72 41.47
N SER A 211 -33.86 33.98 40.17
CA SER A 211 -34.47 35.19 39.64
C SER A 211 -35.95 35.29 39.97
N LYS A 212 -36.71 34.19 39.91
CA LYS A 212 -38.13 34.14 40.32
C LYS A 212 -38.29 34.42 41.82
N ASN A 213 -37.43 33.86 42.66
CA ASN A 213 -37.46 34.09 44.10
C ASN A 213 -37.12 35.54 44.43
N GLU A 214 -36.07 36.12 43.82
CA GLU A 214 -35.73 37.53 44.01
C GLU A 214 -36.85 38.45 43.51
N ALA A 215 -37.47 38.14 42.37
CA ALA A 215 -38.63 38.89 41.87
C ALA A 215 -39.82 38.82 42.83
N ARG A 216 -40.11 37.65 43.41
CA ARG A 216 -41.14 37.49 44.45
C ARG A 216 -40.81 38.32 45.69
N GLU A 217 -39.61 38.21 46.23
CA GLU A 217 -39.17 38.98 47.40
C GLU A 217 -39.26 40.50 47.16
N ARG A 218 -38.90 40.98 45.96
CA ARG A 218 -39.04 42.40 45.57
C ARG A 218 -40.50 42.82 45.51
N VAL A 219 -41.39 41.99 44.97
CA VAL A 219 -42.84 42.27 44.91
C VAL A 219 -43.43 42.26 46.31
N ASP A 220 -43.11 41.29 47.15
CA ASP A 220 -43.58 41.19 48.53
C ASP A 220 -43.08 42.40 49.35
N SER A 221 -41.79 42.73 49.26
CA SER A 221 -41.23 43.93 49.90
C SER A 221 -41.88 45.24 49.39
N ALA A 222 -42.23 45.32 48.10
CA ALA A 222 -42.90 46.48 47.55
C ALA A 222 -44.36 46.58 48.03
N ASN A 223 -45.06 45.45 48.13
CA ASN A 223 -46.42 45.35 48.67
C ASN A 223 -46.43 45.73 50.16
N GLU A 224 -45.51 45.22 50.97
CA GLU A 224 -45.37 45.59 52.38
C GLU A 224 -45.13 47.10 52.55
N ARG A 225 -44.23 47.68 51.75
CA ARG A 225 -44.00 49.14 51.78
C ARG A 225 -45.22 49.93 51.31
N ALA A 226 -45.94 49.43 50.31
CA ALA A 226 -47.18 50.06 49.84
C ALA A 226 -48.26 50.01 50.92
N GLU A 227 -48.43 48.87 51.60
CA GLU A 227 -49.34 48.72 52.73
C GLU A 227 -48.95 49.62 53.90
N GLN A 228 -47.66 49.71 54.24
CA GLN A 228 -47.17 50.66 55.27
C GLN A 228 -47.44 52.11 54.88
N THR A 229 -47.24 52.47 53.60
CA THR A 229 -47.52 53.81 53.09
C THR A 229 -49.02 54.10 53.10
N LEU A 230 -49.86 53.14 52.73
CA LEU A 230 -51.32 53.26 52.79
C LEU A 230 -51.81 53.36 54.23
N ASN A 231 -51.27 52.58 55.15
CA ASN A 231 -51.63 52.63 56.57
C ASN A 231 -51.22 53.96 57.21
N THR A 232 -50.04 54.49 56.89
CA THR A 232 -49.61 55.81 57.37
C THR A 232 -50.41 56.95 56.73
N ALA A 233 -50.71 56.86 55.43
CA ALA A 233 -51.59 57.80 54.75
C ALA A 233 -53.02 57.77 55.33
N ASN A 234 -53.58 56.59 55.59
CA ASN A 234 -54.88 56.44 56.24
C ASN A 234 -54.87 56.95 57.67
N ALA A 235 -53.82 56.67 58.45
CA ALA A 235 -53.68 57.19 59.82
C ALA A 235 -53.58 58.72 59.84
N THR A 236 -52.80 59.32 58.93
CA THR A 236 -52.70 60.78 58.82
C THR A 236 -53.98 61.43 58.28
N ALA A 237 -54.68 60.77 57.35
CA ALA A 237 -55.99 61.20 56.88
C ALA A 237 -57.02 61.15 58.00
N GLN A 238 -57.04 60.06 58.79
CA GLN A 238 -57.91 59.92 59.95
C GLN A 238 -57.62 60.97 61.01
N GLN A 239 -56.34 61.22 61.31
CA GLN A 239 -55.92 62.29 62.22
C GLN A 239 -56.41 63.66 61.73
N LYS A 240 -56.24 63.99 60.44
CA LYS A 240 -56.76 65.25 59.86
C LYS A 240 -58.28 65.33 59.93
N LEU A 241 -58.99 64.22 59.72
CA LEU A 241 -60.45 64.18 59.88
C LEU A 241 -60.85 64.43 61.34
N ASP A 242 -60.16 63.84 62.31
CA ASP A 242 -60.43 64.05 63.74
C ASP A 242 -60.09 65.49 64.18
N GLU A 243 -58.97 66.05 63.71
CA GLU A 243 -58.59 67.46 63.91
C GLU A 243 -59.60 68.43 63.28
N THR A 244 -60.08 68.15 62.08
CA THR A 244 -61.12 68.99 61.45
C THR A 244 -62.47 68.83 62.13
N ASN A 245 -62.85 67.63 62.58
CA ASN A 245 -64.08 67.40 63.34
C ASN A 245 -64.06 68.11 64.70
N THR A 246 -62.92 68.09 65.41
CA THR A 246 -62.75 68.84 66.65
C THR A 246 -62.76 70.35 66.40
N ARG A 247 -62.14 70.82 65.30
CA ARG A 247 -62.22 72.23 64.87
C ARG A 247 -63.64 72.66 64.51
N ILE A 248 -64.39 71.84 63.77
CA ILE A 248 -65.80 72.08 63.46
C ILE A 248 -66.61 72.09 64.75
N SER A 249 -66.40 71.13 65.65
CA SER A 249 -67.11 71.05 66.93
C SER A 249 -66.86 72.28 67.81
N SER A 250 -65.61 72.75 67.88
CA SER A 250 -65.25 73.98 68.61
C SER A 250 -65.77 75.25 67.92
N GLN A 251 -65.77 75.31 66.58
CA GLN A 251 -66.41 76.39 65.83
C GLN A 251 -67.93 76.41 66.05
N VAL A 252 -68.58 75.25 66.06
CA VAL A 252 -70.02 75.11 66.38
C VAL A 252 -70.28 75.50 67.83
N ALA A 253 -69.42 75.09 68.78
CA ALA A 253 -69.53 75.50 70.18
C ALA A 253 -69.33 77.02 70.35
N ASN A 254 -68.36 77.62 69.67
CA ASN A 254 -68.14 79.06 69.66
C ASN A 254 -69.29 79.81 68.99
N ALA A 255 -69.82 79.30 67.87
CA ALA A 255 -71.00 79.86 67.22
C ALA A 255 -72.22 79.77 68.14
N ARG A 256 -72.43 78.64 68.83
CA ARG A 256 -73.45 78.48 69.89
C ARG A 256 -73.25 79.50 71.00
N ARG A 257 -72.02 79.67 71.50
CA ARG A 257 -71.71 80.67 72.53
C ARG A 257 -71.97 82.09 72.04
N ILE A 258 -71.60 82.44 70.81
CA ILE A 258 -71.89 83.76 70.21
C ILE A 258 -73.41 83.94 70.06
N THR A 259 -74.17 82.89 69.70
CA THR A 259 -75.63 82.97 69.64
C THR A 259 -76.26 83.08 71.03
N GLU A 260 -75.73 82.41 72.04
CA GLU A 260 -76.14 82.53 73.44
C GLU A 260 -75.80 83.91 73.98
N ASP A 261 -74.61 84.44 73.69
CA ASP A 261 -74.20 85.81 74.02
C ASP A 261 -75.09 86.83 73.30
N MET A 262 -75.44 86.63 72.03
CA MET A 262 -76.42 87.46 71.30
C MET A 262 -77.83 87.35 71.91
N GLN A 263 -78.24 86.18 72.38
CA GLN A 263 -79.51 86.01 73.09
C GLN A 263 -79.49 86.67 74.48
N ALA A 264 -78.37 86.59 75.20
CA ALA A 264 -78.16 87.24 76.49
C ALA A 264 -78.05 88.77 76.34
N LEU A 265 -77.45 89.24 75.24
CA LEU A 265 -77.37 90.65 74.89
C LEU A 265 -78.74 91.14 74.41
N ARG A 266 -79.52 90.32 73.71
CA ARG A 266 -80.93 90.60 73.41
C ARG A 266 -81.79 90.65 74.68
N SER A 267 -81.63 89.72 75.62
CA SER A 267 -82.35 89.77 76.90
C SER A 267 -81.92 90.97 77.73
N SER A 268 -80.62 91.31 77.73
CA SER A 268 -80.08 92.51 78.37
C SER A 268 -80.59 93.80 77.73
N ILE A 269 -80.68 93.89 76.40
CA ILE A 269 -81.30 95.04 75.71
C ILE A 269 -82.81 95.09 76.02
N LEU A 270 -83.51 93.96 76.10
CA LEU A 270 -84.91 93.94 76.50
C LEU A 270 -85.09 94.38 77.96
N ASP A 271 -84.19 93.99 78.86
CA ASP A 271 -84.18 94.38 80.28
C ASP A 271 -83.75 95.85 80.47
N GLN A 272 -82.84 96.36 79.62
CA GLN A 272 -82.48 97.78 79.52
C GLN A 272 -83.63 98.61 78.92
N LEU A 273 -84.39 98.09 77.96
CA LEU A 273 -85.61 98.75 77.46
C LEU A 273 -86.73 98.73 78.52
N GLU A 274 -86.82 97.70 79.35
CA GLU A 274 -87.74 97.65 80.50
C GLU A 274 -87.32 98.61 81.62
N THR A 275 -86.02 98.75 81.86
CA THR A 275 -85.43 99.68 82.84
C THR A 275 -85.54 101.14 82.39
N VAL A 276 -85.32 101.44 81.10
CA VAL A 276 -85.55 102.77 80.52
C VAL A 276 -87.05 103.09 80.48
N ARG A 277 -87.93 102.12 80.22
CA ARG A 277 -89.39 102.29 80.33
C ARG A 277 -89.83 102.58 81.77
N ARG A 278 -89.15 102.02 82.77
CA ARG A 278 -89.41 102.27 84.20
C ARG A 278 -88.86 103.63 84.67
N GLN A 279 -87.78 104.12 84.05
CA GLN A 279 -87.16 105.43 84.35
C GLN A 279 -87.78 106.62 83.58
N LEU A 280 -88.73 106.40 82.66
CA LEU A 280 -89.44 107.45 81.91
C LEU A 280 -90.90 107.71 82.37
N SER A 281 -91.30 107.25 83.55
CA SER A 281 -92.68 107.39 84.07
C SER A 281 -92.89 108.47 85.14
N LEU A 282 -91.92 109.37 85.37
CA LEU A 282 -92.04 110.50 86.31
C LEU A 282 -91.57 111.82 85.66
N VAL A 283 -92.56 112.64 85.31
CA VAL A 283 -92.55 114.13 85.18
C VAL A 283 -92.00 114.75 83.87
N PRO A 284 -92.63 115.85 83.37
CA PRO A 284 -92.84 116.11 81.93
C PRO A 284 -92.14 117.39 81.37
N GLU A 285 -92.44 117.67 80.09
CA GLU A 285 -92.51 119.00 79.40
C GLU A 285 -91.49 119.28 78.26
N ALA A 286 -92.03 119.16 77.02
CA ALA A 286 -91.95 120.04 75.85
C ALA A 286 -90.61 120.49 75.16
N LEU A 287 -90.57 120.20 73.85
CA LEU A 287 -90.14 121.03 72.69
C LEU A 287 -88.63 121.37 72.49
N ALA A 288 -88.01 120.79 71.44
CA ALA A 288 -87.75 121.46 70.15
C ALA A 288 -86.70 120.74 69.26
N ALA A 289 -87.13 120.45 68.03
CA ALA A 289 -86.43 120.41 66.73
C ALA A 289 -84.92 120.14 66.61
N GLY A 290 -84.56 119.27 65.65
CA GLY A 290 -83.19 119.18 65.13
C GLY A 290 -82.96 118.04 64.14
N SER A 291 -83.47 118.21 62.93
CA SER A 291 -83.06 117.52 61.70
C SER A 291 -81.55 117.58 61.46
N GLY A 292 -80.97 116.57 60.83
CA GLY A 292 -79.64 116.71 60.21
C GLY A 292 -79.01 115.40 59.77
N GLU A 293 -79.22 115.06 58.49
CA GLU A 293 -78.29 114.27 57.68
C GLU A 293 -76.90 114.94 57.61
N ALA A 294 -75.85 114.11 57.49
CA ALA A 294 -74.65 114.29 56.67
C ALA A 294 -73.68 113.13 57.05
N GLU A 295 -73.36 112.18 56.19
CA GLU A 295 -72.57 112.27 54.95
C GLU A 295 -71.03 112.38 55.19
N VAL A 296 -70.38 111.23 54.97
CA VAL A 296 -69.12 110.98 54.21
C VAL A 296 -67.75 111.32 54.82
N VAL A 297 -66.78 110.49 54.35
CA VAL A 297 -65.37 110.74 54.00
C VAL A 297 -64.51 109.64 54.68
N ASP A 298 -64.22 108.54 53.99
CA ASP A 298 -63.19 108.35 52.96
C ASP A 298 -61.75 108.39 53.51
N LYS A 299 -61.03 107.26 53.36
CA LYS A 299 -59.58 107.21 53.26
C LYS A 299 -59.17 106.09 52.30
N HIS A 300 -58.92 106.52 51.07
CA HIS A 300 -58.15 105.85 50.01
C HIS A 300 -56.69 105.58 50.43
N VAL A 301 -56.16 104.38 50.10
CA VAL A 301 -54.73 104.09 49.86
C VAL A 301 -54.62 103.05 48.72
N GLU A 302 -53.64 103.28 47.83
CA GLU A 302 -53.46 102.86 46.42
C GLU A 302 -53.20 101.36 46.10
N PRO A 303 -53.34 100.97 44.81
CA PRO A 303 -53.05 99.63 44.29
C PRO A 303 -51.58 99.45 43.86
N ALA A 304 -50.94 98.35 44.25
CA ALA A 304 -49.63 97.95 43.72
C ALA A 304 -49.78 97.05 42.47
N ALA A 305 -48.94 97.34 41.47
CA ALA A 305 -49.04 96.94 40.08
C ALA A 305 -48.93 95.44 39.79
N PHE A 306 -49.75 94.99 38.84
CA PHE A 306 -49.59 93.78 38.06
C PHE A 306 -48.55 94.01 36.96
N THR A 307 -47.47 93.22 36.95
CA THR A 307 -46.50 93.15 35.83
C THR A 307 -46.29 91.68 35.44
N PRO A 308 -46.69 91.26 34.22
CA PRO A 308 -46.39 89.93 33.72
C PRO A 308 -44.97 89.90 33.13
N ALA A 309 -44.07 89.07 33.67
CA ALA A 309 -42.82 88.76 32.98
C ALA A 309 -43.09 87.73 31.88
N ARG A 310 -43.04 88.17 30.61
CA ARG A 310 -42.99 87.35 29.40
C ARG A 310 -41.52 86.97 29.07
N PRO A 311 -41.27 86.06 28.12
CA PRO A 311 -40.23 85.02 28.17
C PRO A 311 -38.84 85.56 27.82
N GLN A 312 -37.79 84.93 28.37
CA GLN A 312 -36.44 85.12 27.87
C GLN A 312 -36.14 84.10 26.78
N LEU A 313 -36.12 84.59 25.54
CA LEU A 313 -35.50 83.92 24.41
C LEU A 313 -33.98 84.00 24.63
N ALA A 314 -33.35 82.90 25.04
CA ALA A 314 -31.90 82.77 25.04
C ALA A 314 -31.46 82.01 23.78
N ALA A 315 -30.54 82.68 23.08
CA ALA A 315 -29.82 82.34 21.87
C ALA A 315 -29.52 80.85 21.60
N HIS A 316 -29.52 80.55 20.30
CA HIS A 316 -28.82 79.44 19.68
C HIS A 316 -27.45 79.18 20.34
N VAL A 317 -27.33 78.05 21.03
CA VAL A 317 -26.04 77.39 21.26
C VAL A 317 -25.95 76.28 20.21
N SER A 318 -25.11 76.49 19.20
CA SER A 318 -24.64 75.41 18.34
C SER A 318 -23.66 74.55 19.15
N ASP A 319 -24.18 73.60 19.92
CA ASP A 319 -23.35 72.54 20.50
C ASP A 319 -23.21 71.45 19.43
N ALA A 320 -22.15 71.56 18.62
CA ALA A 320 -21.71 70.51 17.72
C ALA A 320 -21.20 69.33 18.56
N ARG A 321 -22.13 68.45 18.96
CA ARG A 321 -21.79 67.11 19.47
C ARG A 321 -22.23 66.07 18.43
N PRO A 322 -21.35 65.12 18.08
CA PRO A 322 -21.64 64.11 17.06
C PRO A 322 -22.81 63.24 17.50
N THR A 323 -23.72 62.98 16.56
CA THR A 323 -24.90 62.12 16.74
C THR A 323 -24.50 60.66 16.95
N ALA A 324 -25.39 59.85 17.52
CA ALA A 324 -25.17 58.42 17.76
C ALA A 324 -24.87 57.58 16.49
N SER A 325 -25.01 58.17 15.29
CA SER A 325 -24.59 57.57 14.01
C SER A 325 -23.08 57.71 13.73
N GLU A 326 -22.38 58.66 14.34
CA GLU A 326 -20.94 58.92 14.11
C GLU A 326 -20.03 58.26 15.17
N ARG A 327 -20.60 57.64 16.21
CA ARG A 327 -19.85 56.80 17.17
C ARG A 327 -19.75 55.34 16.76
N ALA A 328 -20.44 54.93 15.69
CA ALA A 328 -20.39 53.55 15.19
C ALA A 328 -19.13 53.23 14.36
N ASP A 329 -18.43 54.24 13.81
CA ASP A 329 -17.27 54.03 12.93
C ASP A 329 -15.90 54.16 13.63
N LYS A 330 -15.83 54.24 14.96
CA LYS A 330 -14.55 54.38 15.69
C LYS A 330 -14.26 53.31 16.75
N ILE A 331 -15.01 52.21 16.79
CA ILE A 331 -14.76 51.10 17.74
C ILE A 331 -14.70 49.71 17.07
N LEU A 332 -14.95 49.59 15.77
CA LEU A 332 -14.68 48.35 15.04
C LEU A 332 -13.50 48.58 14.09
N GLY A 333 -12.34 48.08 14.49
CA GLY A 333 -11.18 47.96 13.62
C GLY A 333 -11.57 47.13 12.39
N ALA A 334 -11.62 47.78 11.24
CA ALA A 334 -11.39 47.12 9.98
C ALA A 334 -9.89 46.78 9.97
N ASP A 335 -9.56 45.54 10.29
CA ASP A 335 -8.41 44.76 9.79
C ASP A 335 -8.18 43.55 10.70
N ASP A 336 -8.97 42.50 10.50
CA ASP A 336 -8.51 41.10 10.63
C ASP A 336 -9.65 40.18 10.22
N PHE A 337 -9.54 39.60 9.02
CA PHE A 337 -10.15 38.37 8.50
C PHE A 337 -10.38 38.50 7.00
N ALA A 338 -9.28 38.37 6.25
CA ALA A 338 -9.30 37.98 4.84
C ALA A 338 -8.12 37.04 4.59
N ALA A 339 -8.23 35.80 5.05
CA ALA A 339 -7.45 34.72 4.48
C ALA A 339 -8.10 34.28 3.16
N PRO A 340 -7.31 34.15 2.10
CA PRO A 340 -7.44 32.97 1.27
C PRO A 340 -6.08 32.31 1.04
N ASP A 341 -5.93 31.09 1.54
CA ASP A 341 -5.16 30.08 0.81
C ASP A 341 -6.10 29.51 -0.27
N PRO A 342 -5.63 29.22 -1.49
CA PRO A 342 -4.84 28.00 -1.65
C PRO A 342 -3.79 27.98 -2.78
N ALA A 343 -2.95 26.94 -2.68
CA ALA A 343 -2.45 26.08 -3.77
C ALA A 343 -0.96 26.22 -4.18
N THR A 344 -0.19 25.23 -3.70
CA THR A 344 0.67 24.32 -4.48
C THR A 344 1.57 24.91 -5.58
N ALA A 345 2.88 24.90 -5.33
CA ALA A 345 3.88 24.65 -6.37
C ALA A 345 5.12 23.97 -5.75
N SER A 346 5.04 22.64 -5.62
CA SER A 346 6.21 21.77 -5.70
C SER A 346 6.45 21.44 -7.17
N ALA A 347 7.62 21.78 -7.69
CA ALA A 347 8.19 21.11 -8.86
C ALA A 347 9.71 21.18 -8.76
N ASP A 348 10.30 19.99 -8.73
CA ASP A 348 11.69 19.67 -9.08
C ASP A 348 12.10 20.21 -10.45
#